data_AF-A0A183JVI3-F1
#
_entry.id   AF-A0A183JVI3-F1
#
_cell.length_a   1.000
_cell.length_b   1.000
_cell.length_c   1.000
_cell.angle_alpha   90.00
_cell.angle_beta   90.00
_cell.angle_gamma   90.00
#
_symmetry.space_group_name_H-M   'P 1'
#
loop_
_entity.id
_entity.type
_entity.pdbx_description
1 polymer ?
#
loop_
_entity_poly.entity_id
_entity_poly.type
_entity_poly.pdbx_seq_one_letter_code
_entity_poly.pdbx_strand_id
1 'polypeptide(L)'
;MCYGAVVPNGYGAAYNPHPDNIVVVISCWRTNPNNNASKFAEMLDSAFTEMRELVLSNPQLAKQPSNEPVEWSIAKSLGADVGLNVTG
;
A
#
# COMPACT_ATOMS: atom_id res chain seq x y z
N MET A 1 -8.92 7.52 -11.90
CA MET A 1 -9.19 8.81 -11.24
C MET A 1 -7.87 9.39 -10.77
N CYS A 2 -7.68 10.71 -10.78
CA CYS A 2 -6.42 11.34 -10.36
C CYS A 2 -6.68 12.76 -9.81
N TYR A 3 -5.75 13.27 -9.01
CA TYR A 3 -5.78 14.62 -8.45
C TYR A 3 -4.35 15.14 -8.23
N GLY A 4 -4.21 16.46 -8.09
CA GLY A 4 -2.93 17.14 -7.82
C GLY A 4 -2.52 17.06 -6.35
N ALA A 5 -1.27 17.33 -6.05
CA ALA A 5 -0.81 17.45 -4.66
C ALA A 5 -1.51 18.60 -3.93
N VAL A 6 -1.98 18.37 -2.69
CA VAL A 6 -2.73 19.38 -1.91
C VAL A 6 -1.84 20.40 -1.19
N VAL A 7 -0.51 20.22 -1.21
CA VAL A 7 0.47 21.17 -0.69
C VAL A 7 1.65 21.30 -1.67
N PRO A 8 2.34 22.47 -1.74
CA PRO A 8 3.40 22.73 -2.73
C PRO A 8 4.58 21.74 -2.69
N ASN A 9 4.88 21.18 -1.52
CA ASN A 9 5.93 20.20 -1.31
C ASN A 9 5.42 18.76 -1.16
N GLY A 10 4.19 18.49 -1.55
CA GLY A 10 3.58 17.16 -1.44
C GLY A 10 3.49 16.41 -2.77
N TYR A 11 2.83 15.25 -2.67
CA TYR A 11 2.42 14.41 -3.79
C TYR A 11 0.90 14.21 -3.74
N GLY A 12 0.27 14.01 -4.90
CA GLY A 12 -1.02 13.36 -5.01
C GLY A 12 -0.81 11.91 -5.44
N ALA A 13 -1.49 10.96 -4.81
CA ALA A 13 -1.38 9.54 -5.14
C ALA A 13 -2.77 8.89 -5.12
N ALA A 14 -3.31 8.59 -6.30
CA ALA A 14 -4.54 7.84 -6.44
C ALA A 14 -4.22 6.40 -6.88
N TYR A 15 -4.93 5.41 -6.35
CA TYR A 15 -4.72 4.00 -6.69
C TYR A 15 -6.04 3.27 -6.92
N ASN A 16 -6.00 2.26 -7.79
CA ASN A 16 -7.11 1.36 -8.08
C ASN A 16 -6.59 -0.08 -8.11
N PRO A 17 -6.76 -0.85 -7.02
CA PRO A 17 -6.36 -2.25 -6.98
C PRO A 17 -7.26 -3.11 -7.87
N HIS A 18 -6.65 -4.01 -8.62
CA HIS A 18 -7.27 -5.09 -9.37
C HIS A 18 -6.73 -6.44 -8.85
N PRO A 19 -7.31 -7.58 -9.25
CA PRO A 19 -6.83 -8.88 -8.78
C PRO A 19 -5.33 -9.14 -9.00
N ASP A 20 -4.78 -8.72 -10.15
CA ASP A 20 -3.40 -9.04 -10.56
C ASP A 20 -2.49 -7.81 -10.70
N ASN A 21 -3.01 -6.60 -10.52
CA ASN A 21 -2.24 -5.36 -10.64
C ASN A 21 -2.85 -4.23 -9.82
N ILE A 22 -2.10 -3.16 -9.64
CA ILE A 22 -2.59 -1.92 -9.03
C ILE A 22 -2.28 -0.79 -10.00
N VAL A 23 -3.31 -0.07 -10.44
CA VAL A 23 -3.11 1.15 -11.23
C VAL A 23 -2.86 2.30 -10.26
N VAL A 24 -1.69 2.93 -10.32
CA VAL A 24 -1.33 4.09 -9.49
C VAL A 24 -1.10 5.31 -10.36
N VAL A 25 -1.60 6.47 -9.92
CA VAL A 25 -1.33 7.77 -10.52
C VAL A 25 -0.69 8.68 -9.48
N ILE A 26 0.53 9.14 -9.76
CA ILE A 26 1.30 10.02 -8.88
C ILE A 26 1.45 11.40 -9.54
N SER A 27 1.23 12.46 -8.77
CA SER A 27 1.39 13.84 -9.20
C SER A 27 2.24 14.63 -8.19
N CYS A 28 2.98 15.63 -8.67
CA CYS A 28 3.70 16.59 -7.84
C CYS A 28 3.84 17.94 -8.55
N TRP A 29 4.15 18.99 -7.79
CA TRP A 29 4.37 20.32 -8.36
C TRP A 29 5.79 20.45 -8.91
N ARG A 30 5.92 20.80 -10.20
CA ARG A 30 7.23 21.01 -10.86
C ARG A 30 8.03 22.17 -10.26
N THR A 31 7.35 23.12 -9.62
CA THR A 31 7.98 24.27 -8.93
C THR A 31 8.82 23.85 -7.73
N ASN A 32 8.64 22.64 -7.20
CA ASN A 32 9.48 22.08 -6.15
C ASN A 32 10.52 21.11 -6.74
N PRO A 33 11.81 21.46 -6.76
CA PRO A 33 12.86 20.61 -7.33
C PRO A 33 13.11 19.32 -6.53
N ASN A 34 12.64 19.24 -5.28
CA ASN A 34 12.81 18.06 -4.44
C ASN A 34 11.76 16.98 -4.73
N ASN A 35 10.67 17.31 -5.46
CA ASN A 35 9.62 16.36 -5.78
C ASN A 35 9.76 15.85 -7.21
N ASN A 36 9.62 14.54 -7.38
CA ASN A 36 9.67 13.90 -8.69
C ASN A 36 8.70 12.72 -8.71
N ALA A 37 7.60 12.86 -9.47
CA ALA A 37 6.56 11.84 -9.56
C ALA A 37 7.08 10.52 -10.15
N SER A 38 7.98 10.56 -11.13
CA SER A 38 8.58 9.35 -11.71
C SER A 38 9.46 8.62 -10.70
N LYS A 39 10.33 9.34 -9.99
CA LYS A 39 11.16 8.75 -8.92
C LYS A 39 10.30 8.17 -7.80
N PHE A 40 9.20 8.84 -7.43
CA PHE A 40 8.25 8.30 -6.47
C PHE A 40 7.64 6.98 -6.98
N ALA A 41 7.24 6.92 -8.26
CA ALA A 41 6.66 5.72 -8.85
C ALA A 41 7.63 4.53 -8.81
N GLU A 42 8.90 4.75 -9.16
CA GLU A 42 9.96 3.74 -9.07
C GLU A 42 10.14 3.24 -7.63
N MET A 43 10.23 4.15 -6.66
CA MET A 43 10.36 3.77 -5.25
C MET A 43 9.12 3.03 -4.72
N LEU A 44 7.92 3.39 -5.18
CA LEU A 44 6.69 2.72 -4.80
C LEU A 44 6.62 1.29 -5.34
N ASP A 45 7.06 1.09 -6.58
CA ASP A 45 7.15 -0.24 -7.19
C ASP A 45 8.16 -1.14 -6.47
N SER A 46 9.34 -0.61 -6.13
CA SER A 46 10.31 -1.31 -5.29
C SER A 46 9.74 -1.66 -3.92
N ALA A 47 9.07 -0.72 -3.25
CA ALA A 47 8.46 -0.97 -1.94
C ALA A 47 7.38 -2.07 -2.00
N PHE A 48 6.55 -2.10 -3.04
CA PHE A 48 5.57 -3.18 -3.24
C PHE A 48 6.24 -4.53 -3.49
N THR A 49 7.32 -4.54 -4.27
CA THR A 49 8.11 -5.74 -4.53
C THR A 49 8.76 -6.26 -3.24
N GLU A 50 9.39 -5.40 -2.46
CA GLU A 50 10.00 -5.73 -1.17
C GLU A 50 8.97 -6.26 -0.17
N MET A 51 7.79 -5.63 -0.07
CA MET A 51 6.71 -6.13 0.79
C MET A 51 6.23 -7.51 0.35
N ARG A 52 6.09 -7.74 -0.96
CA ARG A 52 5.72 -9.06 -1.50
C ARG A 52 6.78 -10.11 -1.14
N GLU A 53 8.06 -9.81 -1.36
CA GLU A 53 9.17 -10.71 -1.04
C GLU A 53 9.21 -11.02 0.47
N LEU A 54 9.01 -10.02 1.32
CA LEU A 54 8.97 -10.19 2.76
C LEU A 54 7.86 -11.16 3.18
N VAL A 55 6.64 -10.97 2.67
CA VAL A 55 5.50 -11.86 2.95
C VAL A 55 5.77 -13.28 2.46
N LEU A 56 6.36 -13.45 1.28
CA LEU A 56 6.71 -14.75 0.72
C LEU A 56 7.89 -15.42 1.43
N SER A 57 8.77 -14.64 2.08
CA SER A 57 9.94 -15.18 2.81
C SER A 57 9.54 -15.93 4.08
N ASN A 58 8.40 -15.56 4.70
CA ASN A 58 7.86 -16.27 5.85
C ASN A 58 6.32 -16.26 5.85
N PRO A 59 5.67 -17.12 5.06
CA PRO A 59 4.21 -17.14 4.92
C PRO A 59 3.48 -17.52 6.21
N GLN A 60 4.14 -18.24 7.12
CA GLN A 60 3.55 -18.62 8.41
C GLN A 60 3.46 -17.41 9.33
N LEU A 61 4.53 -16.61 9.44
CA LEU A 61 4.52 -15.38 10.21
C LEU A 61 3.56 -14.35 9.62
N ALA A 62 3.54 -14.21 8.28
CA ALA A 62 2.65 -13.26 7.61
C ALA A 62 1.14 -13.55 7.84
N LYS A 63 0.79 -14.81 8.15
CA LYS A 63 -0.56 -15.20 8.52
C LYS A 63 -0.84 -15.00 10.01
N GLN A 64 0.15 -14.86 10.87
CA GLN A 64 -0.13 -14.70 12.30
C GLN A 64 -0.80 -13.35 12.56
N PRO A 65 -1.81 -13.31 13.47
CA PRO A 65 -2.39 -12.05 13.88
C PRO A 65 -1.33 -11.18 14.55
N SER A 66 -1.39 -9.87 14.31
CA SER A 66 -0.54 -8.92 15.02
C SER A 66 -0.81 -8.98 16.52
N ASN A 67 0.25 -8.88 17.33
CA ASN A 67 0.12 -8.72 18.77
C ASN A 67 -0.38 -7.31 19.16
N GLU A 68 -0.29 -6.36 18.23
CA GLU A 68 -0.81 -4.99 18.41
C GLU A 68 -2.34 -4.97 18.22
N PRO A 69 -3.05 -4.07 18.92
CA PRO A 69 -4.49 -3.87 18.71
C PRO A 69 -4.79 -3.43 17.27
N VAL A 70 -5.42 -4.30 16.49
CA VAL A 70 -5.84 -4.03 15.09
C VAL A 70 -7.28 -3.52 14.98
N GLU A 71 -7.80 -2.83 16.00
CA GLU A 71 -9.19 -2.35 16.02
C GLU A 71 -9.51 -1.37 14.88
N TRP A 72 -8.50 -0.63 14.41
CA TRP A 72 -8.63 0.29 13.28
C TRP A 72 -8.60 -0.40 11.91
N SER A 73 -8.28 -1.70 11.85
CA SER A 73 -8.16 -2.40 10.56
C SER A 73 -9.52 -2.52 9.88
N ILE A 74 -9.59 -2.05 8.63
CA ILE A 74 -10.82 -2.05 7.82
C ILE A 74 -11.45 -3.46 7.75
N ALA A 75 -10.64 -4.52 7.65
CA ALA A 75 -11.13 -5.89 7.64
C ALA A 75 -11.97 -6.21 8.89
N LYS A 76 -11.46 -5.86 10.07
CA LYS A 76 -12.18 -6.04 11.34
C LYS A 76 -13.38 -5.10 11.46
N SER A 77 -13.26 -3.85 11.01
CA SER A 77 -14.35 -2.88 11.00
C SER A 77 -15.52 -3.30 10.11
N LEU A 78 -15.25 -4.01 9.02
CA LEU A 78 -16.24 -4.56 8.10
C LEU A 78 -16.81 -5.91 8.55
N GLY A 79 -16.43 -6.42 9.73
CA GLY A 79 -16.87 -7.72 10.23
C GLY A 79 -16.35 -8.90 9.40
N ALA A 80 -15.34 -8.67 8.54
CA ALA A 80 -14.61 -9.76 7.94
C ALA A 80 -13.75 -10.35 9.06
N ASP A 81 -14.25 -11.42 9.66
CA ASP A 81 -13.42 -12.29 10.48
C ASP A 81 -12.26 -12.70 9.58
N VAL A 82 -11.04 -12.29 9.93
CA VAL A 82 -9.82 -12.86 9.35
C VAL A 82 -9.70 -14.24 10.00
N GLY A 83 -10.70 -15.08 9.74
CA GLY A 83 -10.73 -16.48 10.04
C GLY A 83 -9.67 -17.11 9.16
N LEU A 84 -8.44 -17.08 9.65
CA LEU A 84 -7.50 -18.13 9.36
C LEU A 84 -8.15 -19.40 9.89
N ASN A 85 -8.94 -20.05 9.03
CA ASN A 85 -9.33 -21.43 9.24
C ASN A 85 -8.05 -22.25 9.23
N VAL A 86 -7.43 -22.34 10.40
CA VAL A 86 -6.48 -23.39 10.76
C VAL A 86 -7.31 -24.65 10.91
N THR A 87 -7.68 -25.25 9.78
CA THR A 87 -8.28 -26.58 9.74
C THR A 87 -7.43 -27.43 8.82
N GLY A 88 -6.72 -28.39 9.42
CA GLY A 88 -6.09 -29.53 8.74
C GLY A 88 -4.59 -29.41 8.58
#